data_AF-A0A9E2J9E7-F1
#
_entry.id   AF-A0A9E2J9E7-F1
#
_cell.length_a   1.000
_cell.length_b   1.000
_cell.length_c   1.000
_cell.angle_alpha   90.00
_cell.angle_beta   90.00
_cell.angle_gamma   90.00
#
_symmetry.space_group_name_H-M   'P 1'
#
loop_
_entity.id
_entity.type
_entity.pdbx_description
1 polymer ?
#
loop_
_entity_poly.entity_id
_entity_poly.type
_entity_poly.pdbx_seq_one_letter_code
_entity_poly.pdbx_strand_id
1 'polypeptide(L)'
;MHDNIFEKYPKNDRSNLIAILQDIQDEFGYLPENAISEVSEFVGIPQCSVYGVATFYNQFRLIPLGKNVIRVCRGTACHVKNSANILTALEAELEIKAGETTRDKLFTIETVACIGACSIAPVININDEYYGRITVKEIPKIIKKYKNEMKKENAFEKIEESAE
;
A
#
# COMPACT_ATOMS: atom_id res chain seq x y z
N MET A 1 -1.65 18.96 13.00
CA MET A 1 -1.02 20.01 12.15
C MET A 1 -1.05 19.49 10.72
N HIS A 2 -2.22 19.51 10.10
CA HIS A 2 -2.44 19.24 8.67
C HIS A 2 -2.76 20.56 7.92
N ASP A 3 -2.38 21.70 8.51
CA ASP A 3 -2.85 23.05 8.16
C ASP A 3 -2.53 23.43 6.71
N ASN A 4 -1.41 22.95 6.14
CA ASN A 4 -1.00 23.26 4.77
C ASN A 4 -1.90 22.66 3.68
N ILE A 5 -2.61 21.55 3.96
CA ILE A 5 -3.51 20.92 2.97
C ILE A 5 -4.86 21.65 2.95
N PHE A 6 -5.38 22.00 4.13
CA PHE A 6 -6.68 22.63 4.29
C PHE A 6 -6.75 24.05 3.71
N GLU A 7 -5.63 24.77 3.61
CA GLU A 7 -5.58 26.11 3.00
C GLU A 7 -5.91 26.13 1.49
N LYS A 8 -5.75 25.00 0.79
CA LYS A 8 -6.00 24.90 -0.66
C LYS A 8 -7.48 24.79 -1.02
N TYR A 9 -8.34 24.50 -0.04
CA TYR A 9 -9.74 24.15 -0.28
C TYR A 9 -10.71 25.09 0.43
N PRO A 10 -11.89 25.36 -0.16
CA PRO A 10 -12.95 26.08 0.54
C PRO A 10 -13.52 25.25 1.69
N LYS A 11 -13.72 25.90 2.85
CA LYS A 11 -14.36 25.29 4.04
C LYS A 11 -15.80 24.88 3.73
N ASN A 12 -16.27 23.80 4.37
CA ASN A 12 -17.63 23.25 4.23
C ASN A 12 -18.04 22.79 2.82
N ASP A 13 -17.08 22.56 1.92
CA ASP A 13 -17.38 22.01 0.60
C ASP A 13 -17.13 20.49 0.54
N ARG A 14 -18.22 19.74 0.49
CA ARG A 14 -18.20 18.26 0.42
C ARG A 14 -17.59 17.74 -0.87
N SER A 15 -17.60 18.54 -1.92
CA SER A 15 -17.10 18.16 -3.25
C SER A 15 -15.59 17.87 -3.22
N ASN A 16 -14.86 18.48 -2.27
CA ASN A 16 -13.41 18.37 -2.15
C ASN A 16 -12.96 17.24 -1.22
N LEU A 17 -13.88 16.49 -0.62
CA LEU A 17 -13.55 15.43 0.34
C LEU A 17 -12.53 14.42 -0.21
N ILE A 18 -12.74 13.97 -1.45
CA ILE A 18 -11.87 12.99 -2.10
C ILE A 18 -10.48 13.58 -2.35
N ALA A 19 -10.39 14.83 -2.79
CA ALA A 19 -9.12 15.51 -3.07
C ALA A 19 -8.31 15.74 -1.79
N ILE A 20 -8.98 16.16 -0.70
CA ILE A 20 -8.33 16.34 0.61
C ILE A 20 -7.79 14.99 1.14
N LEU A 21 -8.59 13.92 1.04
CA LEU A 21 -8.13 12.58 1.44
C LEU A 21 -6.97 12.07 0.57
N GLN A 22 -6.92 12.42 -0.71
CA GLN A 22 -5.80 12.09 -1.59
C GLN A 22 -4.53 12.83 -1.16
N ASP A 23 -4.60 14.15 -0.93
CA ASP A 23 -3.45 14.94 -0.49
C ASP A 23 -2.89 14.43 0.86
N ILE A 24 -3.77 14.10 1.81
CA ILE A 24 -3.35 13.54 3.11
C ILE A 24 -2.69 12.18 2.91
N GLN A 25 -3.27 11.31 2.08
CA GLN A 25 -2.67 10.01 1.81
C GLN A 25 -1.33 10.11 1.06
N ASP A 26 -1.16 11.11 0.20
CA ASP A 26 0.11 11.34 -0.50
C ASP A 26 1.21 11.83 0.46
N GLU A 27 0.85 12.61 1.49
CA GLU A 27 1.80 13.06 2.52
C GLU A 27 2.16 11.94 3.52
N PHE A 28 1.18 11.18 4.00
CA PHE A 28 1.38 10.20 5.08
C PHE A 28 1.51 8.75 4.59
N GLY A 29 1.19 8.47 3.33
CA GLY A 29 1.12 7.11 2.76
C GLY A 29 -0.11 6.30 3.17
N TYR A 30 -0.91 6.81 4.10
CA TYR A 30 -2.17 6.24 4.60
C TYR A 30 -3.01 7.34 5.25
N LEU A 31 -4.26 7.03 5.59
CA LEU A 31 -5.20 7.91 6.27
C LEU A 31 -5.26 7.58 7.77
N PRO A 32 -4.58 8.34 8.64
CA PRO A 32 -4.71 8.15 10.08
C PRO A 32 -6.09 8.62 10.57
N GLU A 33 -6.56 8.00 11.66
CA GLU A 33 -7.86 8.33 12.28
C GLU A 33 -7.95 9.81 12.71
N ASN A 34 -6.83 10.40 13.13
CA ASN A 34 -6.73 11.82 13.46
C ASN A 34 -7.02 12.69 12.22
N ALA A 35 -6.47 12.33 11.06
CA ALA A 35 -6.71 13.08 9.83
C ALA A 35 -8.16 12.96 9.37
N ILE A 36 -8.79 11.79 9.52
CA ILE A 36 -10.22 11.61 9.23
C ILE A 36 -11.09 12.51 10.12
N SER A 37 -10.69 12.67 11.39
CA SER A 37 -11.36 13.55 12.34
C SER A 37 -11.21 15.03 11.93
N GLU A 38 -10.00 15.47 11.59
CA GLU A 38 -9.75 16.84 11.13
C GLU A 38 -10.50 17.16 9.83
N VAL A 39 -10.55 16.23 8.87
CA VAL A 39 -11.30 16.39 7.61
C VAL A 39 -12.81 16.48 7.86
N SER A 40 -13.32 15.68 8.79
CA SER A 40 -14.74 15.70 9.20
C SER A 40 -15.14 17.07 9.74
N GLU A 41 -14.29 17.68 10.58
CA GLU A 41 -14.50 19.03 11.11
C GLU A 41 -14.37 20.11 10.03
N PHE A 42 -13.40 19.99 9.12
CA PHE A 42 -13.17 20.97 8.05
C PHE A 42 -14.29 21.02 7.01
N VAL A 43 -14.82 19.85 6.62
CA VAL A 43 -15.87 19.70 5.60
C VAL A 43 -17.28 19.79 6.20
N GLY A 44 -17.41 19.69 7.53
CA GLY A 44 -18.69 19.80 8.22
C GLY A 44 -19.61 18.59 8.00
N ILE A 45 -19.02 17.38 7.92
CA ILE A 45 -19.76 16.11 7.77
C ILE A 45 -19.37 15.15 8.89
N PRO A 46 -20.28 14.24 9.32
CA PRO A 46 -19.95 13.31 10.39
C PRO A 46 -18.85 12.34 9.97
N GLN A 47 -18.00 11.96 10.94
CA GLN A 47 -16.87 11.03 10.71
C GLN A 47 -17.30 9.73 10.03
N CYS A 48 -18.48 9.19 10.37
CA CYS A 48 -19.02 7.98 9.74
C CYS A 48 -19.17 8.13 8.21
N SER A 49 -19.53 9.32 7.72
CA SER A 49 -19.62 9.57 6.28
C SER A 49 -18.24 9.63 5.62
N VAL A 50 -17.24 10.20 6.30
CA VAL A 50 -15.85 10.20 5.83
C VAL A 50 -15.30 8.78 5.75
N TYR A 51 -15.51 7.98 6.81
CA TYR A 51 -15.18 6.55 6.81
C TYR A 51 -15.90 5.77 5.71
N GLY A 52 -17.17 6.07 5.45
CA GLY A 52 -17.92 5.48 4.35
C GLY A 52 -17.25 5.75 2.99
N VAL A 53 -16.79 6.97 2.75
CA VAL A 53 -16.08 7.32 1.50
C VAL A 53 -14.69 6.68 1.45
N ALA A 54 -13.93 6.72 2.55
CA ALA A 54 -12.60 6.14 2.63
C ALA A 54 -12.60 4.61 2.46
N THR A 55 -13.66 3.91 2.90
CA THR A 55 -13.79 2.46 2.71
C THR A 55 -14.41 2.06 1.36
N PHE A 56 -15.15 2.98 0.72
CA PHE A 56 -15.80 2.72 -0.57
C PHE A 56 -14.80 2.69 -1.73
N TYR A 57 -13.80 3.57 -1.73
CA TYR A 57 -12.78 3.62 -2.78
C TYR A 57 -11.55 2.80 -2.38
N ASN A 58 -11.24 1.76 -3.17
CA ASN A 58 -10.04 0.92 -3.00
C ASN A 58 -8.69 1.68 -3.07
N GLN A 59 -8.71 2.94 -3.52
CA GLN A 59 -7.51 3.79 -3.55
C GLN A 59 -7.10 4.22 -2.13
N PHE A 60 -8.06 4.40 -1.22
CA PHE A 60 -7.79 4.89 0.11
C PHE A 60 -7.35 3.78 1.06
N ARG A 61 -6.40 4.10 1.93
CA ARG A 61 -5.71 3.15 2.80
C ARG A 61 -5.78 3.65 4.23
N LEU A 62 -6.46 2.90 5.09
CA LEU A 62 -6.62 3.24 6.51
C LEU A 62 -5.47 2.73 7.38
N ILE A 63 -4.69 1.79 6.84
CA ILE A 63 -3.62 1.09 7.55
C ILE A 63 -2.29 1.51 6.92
N PRO A 64 -1.25 1.78 7.73
CA PRO A 64 0.07 2.09 7.20
C PRO A 64 0.61 0.92 6.37
N LEU A 65 1.13 1.27 5.20
CA LEU A 65 1.82 0.32 4.35
C LEU A 65 3.23 0.07 4.84
N GLY A 66 3.72 -1.12 4.53
CA GLY A 66 5.13 -1.40 4.56
C GLY A 66 5.81 -0.70 3.38
N LYS A 67 7.11 -0.45 3.52
CA LYS A 67 7.94 0.18 2.48
C LYS A 67 7.96 -0.61 1.16
N ASN A 68 7.64 -1.92 1.18
CA ASN A 68 7.40 -2.72 -0.02
C ASN A 68 5.98 -3.28 -0.06
N VAL A 69 5.21 -2.90 -1.06
CA VAL A 69 3.86 -3.40 -1.28
C VAL A 69 3.89 -4.49 -2.34
N ILE A 70 3.55 -5.73 -1.95
CA ILE A 70 3.48 -6.90 -2.82
C ILE A 70 2.04 -7.09 -3.26
N ARG A 71 1.75 -6.80 -4.52
CA ARG A 71 0.44 -7.00 -5.15
C ARG A 71 0.41 -8.30 -5.94
N VAL A 72 -0.42 -9.25 -5.53
CA VAL A 72 -0.59 -10.54 -6.18
C VAL A 72 -1.78 -10.51 -7.14
N CYS A 73 -1.56 -10.82 -8.42
CA CYS A 73 -2.62 -10.87 -9.41
C CYS A 73 -3.50 -12.11 -9.21
N ARG A 74 -4.80 -11.88 -9.00
CA ARG A 74 -5.84 -12.92 -8.94
C ARG A 74 -6.78 -12.93 -10.14
N GLY A 75 -6.35 -12.34 -11.26
CA GLY A 75 -7.10 -12.35 -12.51
C GLY A 75 -7.23 -13.76 -13.08
N THR A 76 -8.19 -13.97 -13.98
CA THR A 76 -8.52 -15.29 -14.54
C THR A 76 -7.29 -16.03 -15.09
N ALA A 77 -6.43 -15.36 -15.87
CA ALA A 77 -5.22 -15.95 -16.42
C ALA A 77 -4.21 -16.39 -15.34
N CYS A 78 -4.09 -15.63 -14.25
CA CYS A 78 -3.22 -15.98 -13.12
C CYS A 78 -3.85 -17.06 -12.24
N HIS A 79 -5.18 -17.04 -12.09
CA HIS A 79 -5.93 -18.03 -11.34
C HIS A 79 -5.82 -19.43 -11.94
N VAL A 80 -5.96 -19.56 -13.27
CA VAL A 80 -5.78 -20.84 -13.99
C VAL A 80 -4.35 -21.36 -13.88
N LYS A 81 -3.35 -20.47 -13.77
CA LYS A 81 -1.96 -20.83 -13.50
C LYS A 81 -1.63 -20.98 -12.01
N ASN A 82 -2.66 -21.13 -11.19
CA ASN A 82 -2.57 -21.41 -9.76
C ASN A 82 -1.87 -20.31 -8.93
N SER A 83 -2.19 -19.04 -9.19
CA SER A 83 -1.65 -17.92 -8.41
C SER A 83 -2.03 -17.93 -6.93
N ALA A 84 -3.00 -18.75 -6.53
CA ALA A 84 -3.32 -19.00 -5.13
C ALA A 84 -2.13 -19.59 -4.35
N ASN A 85 -1.37 -20.51 -4.97
CA ASN A 85 -0.19 -21.09 -4.32
C ASN A 85 0.92 -20.06 -4.08
N ILE A 86 1.04 -19.07 -4.96
CA ILE A 86 2.00 -17.96 -4.80
C ILE A 86 1.59 -17.11 -3.60
N LEU A 87 0.30 -16.80 -3.47
CA LEU A 87 -0.22 -16.08 -2.31
C LEU A 87 0.06 -16.83 -1.01
N THR A 88 -0.30 -18.11 -0.94
CA THR A 88 -0.07 -18.93 0.27
C THR A 88 1.40 -19.03 0.64
N ALA A 89 2.29 -19.12 -0.35
CA ALA A 89 3.73 -19.13 -0.10
C ALA A 89 4.26 -17.77 0.38
N LEU A 90 3.72 -16.65 -0.11
CA LEU A 90 4.02 -15.31 0.40
C LEU A 90 3.54 -15.15 1.84
N GLU A 91 2.32 -15.59 2.14
CA GLU A 91 1.75 -15.55 3.50
C GLU A 91 2.55 -16.39 4.48
N ALA A 92 3.03 -17.57 4.07
CA ALA A 92 3.86 -18.44 4.89
C ALA A 92 5.27 -17.87 5.14
N GLU A 93 5.88 -17.21 4.15
CA GLU A 93 7.24 -16.65 4.28
C GLU A 93 7.27 -15.36 5.11
N LEU A 94 6.21 -14.55 5.03
CA LEU A 94 6.10 -13.26 5.74
C LEU A 94 5.28 -13.33 7.04
N GLU A 95 4.65 -14.48 7.31
CA GLU A 95 3.79 -14.74 8.48
C GLU A 95 2.63 -13.73 8.64
N ILE A 96 2.10 -13.24 7.52
CA ILE A 96 0.99 -12.27 7.43
C ILE A 96 -0.03 -12.72 6.39
N LYS A 97 -1.27 -12.25 6.49
CA LYS A 97 -2.32 -12.52 5.50
C LYS A 97 -2.40 -11.44 4.42
N ALA A 98 -3.07 -11.76 3.31
CA ALA A 98 -3.49 -10.77 2.33
C ALA A 98 -4.30 -9.62 2.99
N GLY A 99 -3.84 -8.39 2.80
CA GLY A 99 -4.40 -7.17 3.38
C GLY A 99 -3.64 -6.67 4.62
N GLU A 100 -2.68 -7.44 5.13
CA GLU A 100 -1.91 -7.09 6.33
C GLU A 100 -0.50 -6.60 5.99
N THR A 101 0.06 -5.82 6.90
CA THR A 101 1.44 -5.32 6.88
C THR A 101 2.24 -6.04 7.97
N THR A 102 3.48 -6.45 7.65
CA THR A 102 4.40 -7.06 8.63
C THR A 102 4.67 -6.10 9.80
N ARG A 103 4.92 -6.64 11.00
CA ARG A 103 5.25 -5.85 12.21
C ARG A 103 6.42 -4.90 12.02
N ASP A 104 7.38 -5.29 11.19
CA ASP A 104 8.57 -4.50 10.87
C ASP A 104 8.27 -3.33 9.90
N LYS A 105 7.03 -3.19 9.42
CA LYS A 105 6.61 -2.21 8.40
C LYS A 105 7.44 -2.26 7.11
N LEU A 106 7.99 -3.44 6.78
CA LEU A 106 8.80 -3.63 5.58
C LEU A 106 8.00 -4.15 4.39
N PHE A 107 7.00 -5.00 4.64
CA PHE A 107 6.21 -5.65 3.60
C PHE A 107 4.71 -5.56 3.88
N THR A 108 3.93 -5.33 2.83
CA THR A 108 2.47 -5.47 2.84
C THR A 108 2.08 -6.42 1.73
N ILE A 109 1.17 -7.36 1.99
CA ILE A 109 0.61 -8.23 0.95
C ILE A 109 -0.75 -7.69 0.56
N GLU A 110 -0.96 -7.39 -0.72
CA GLU A 110 -2.26 -7.02 -1.29
C GLU A 110 -2.62 -8.00 -2.41
N THR A 111 -3.92 -8.23 -2.60
CA THR A 111 -4.40 -8.96 -3.78
C THR A 111 -5.12 -8.01 -4.71
N VAL A 112 -4.84 -8.12 -6.00
CA VAL A 112 -5.44 -7.27 -7.04
C VAL A 112 -6.15 -8.14 -8.07
N ALA A 113 -7.30 -7.66 -8.54
CA ALA A 113 -8.13 -8.41 -9.47
C ALA A 113 -7.44 -8.62 -10.83
N CYS A 114 -6.77 -7.62 -11.39
CA CYS A 114 -6.01 -7.77 -12.63
C CYS A 114 -4.89 -6.75 -12.70
N ILE A 115 -3.69 -7.20 -13.09
CA ILE A 115 -2.53 -6.33 -13.37
C ILE A 115 -2.44 -5.98 -14.87
N GLY A 116 -3.15 -6.71 -15.74
CA GLY A 116 -3.10 -6.52 -17.20
C GLY A 116 -1.91 -7.21 -17.89
N ALA A 117 -1.00 -7.84 -17.14
CA ALA A 117 0.18 -8.52 -17.68
C ALA A 117 -0.05 -10.03 -17.93
N CYS A 118 -1.14 -10.39 -18.61
CA CYS A 118 -1.55 -11.79 -18.81
C CYS A 118 -0.51 -12.64 -19.55
N SER A 119 0.26 -12.05 -20.47
CA SER A 119 1.30 -12.73 -21.27
C SER A 119 2.43 -13.35 -20.42
N ILE A 120 2.63 -12.82 -19.21
CA ILE A 120 3.65 -13.30 -18.25
C ILE A 120 3.02 -13.86 -16.97
N ALA A 121 1.75 -14.27 -17.02
CA ALA A 121 1.10 -14.92 -15.88
C ALA A 121 1.84 -16.21 -15.46
N PRO A 122 1.90 -16.55 -14.17
CA PRO A 122 1.44 -15.76 -13.02
C PRO A 122 2.36 -14.57 -12.72
N VAL A 123 1.76 -13.43 -12.35
CA VAL A 123 2.47 -12.15 -12.14
C VAL A 123 2.20 -11.59 -10.74
N ILE A 124 3.25 -11.05 -10.13
CA ILE A 124 3.17 -10.20 -8.94
C ILE A 124 3.82 -8.85 -9.27
N ASN A 125 3.39 -7.81 -8.58
CA ASN A 125 3.99 -6.48 -8.63
C ASN A 125 4.51 -6.14 -7.23
N ILE A 126 5.76 -5.69 -7.13
CA ILE A 126 6.35 -5.23 -5.87
C ILE A 126 6.76 -3.78 -6.09
N ASN A 127 6.06 -2.85 -5.43
CA ASN A 127 6.12 -1.41 -5.72
C ASN A 127 5.87 -1.16 -7.22
N ASP A 128 6.91 -0.81 -7.99
CA ASP A 128 6.82 -0.54 -9.44
C ASP A 128 7.45 -1.65 -10.31
N GLU A 129 8.03 -2.69 -9.71
CA GLU A 129 8.62 -3.80 -10.45
C GLU A 129 7.62 -4.93 -10.69
N TYR A 130 7.57 -5.43 -11.92
CA TYR A 130 6.73 -6.57 -12.31
C TYR A 130 7.55 -7.86 -12.39
N TYR A 131 7.09 -8.89 -11.70
CA TYR A 131 7.69 -10.22 -11.73
C TYR A 131 6.71 -11.20 -12.38
N GLY A 132 7.02 -11.63 -13.59
CA GLY A 132 6.22 -12.60 -14.35
C GLY A 132 6.79 -14.01 -14.34
N ARG A 133 5.96 -14.98 -14.69
CA ARG A 133 6.27 -16.43 -14.75
C ARG A 133 6.86 -16.97 -13.45
N ILE A 134 6.40 -16.41 -12.33
CA ILE A 134 6.97 -16.71 -11.03
C ILE A 134 6.61 -18.12 -10.57
N THR A 135 7.53 -18.73 -9.85
CA THR A 135 7.32 -19.99 -9.14
C THR A 135 7.47 -19.84 -7.64
N VAL A 136 6.84 -20.72 -6.87
CA VAL A 136 6.89 -20.73 -5.39
C VAL A 136 8.33 -20.73 -4.84
N LYS A 137 9.26 -21.37 -5.56
CA LYS A 137 10.68 -21.45 -5.17
C LYS A 137 11.44 -20.12 -5.29
N GLU A 138 10.92 -19.16 -6.07
CA GLU A 138 11.57 -17.88 -6.33
C GLU A 138 11.17 -16.81 -5.32
N ILE A 139 10.02 -16.97 -4.66
CA ILE A 139 9.49 -16.07 -3.63
C ILE A 139 10.52 -15.72 -2.55
N PRO A 140 11.18 -16.69 -1.87
CA PRO A 140 12.15 -16.36 -0.82
C PRO A 140 13.38 -15.63 -1.37
N LYS A 141 13.78 -15.89 -2.63
CA LYS A 141 14.89 -15.16 -3.27
C LYS A 141 14.52 -13.70 -3.51
N ILE A 142 13.29 -13.46 -3.97
CA ILE A 142 12.78 -12.11 -4.24
C ILE A 142 12.66 -11.33 -2.93
N ILE A 143 12.05 -11.91 -1.90
CA ILE A 143 11.94 -11.25 -0.57
C ILE A 143 13.32 -10.93 -0.01
N LYS A 144 14.31 -11.83 -0.16
CA LYS A 144 15.68 -11.60 0.29
C LYS A 144 16.38 -10.46 -0.48
N LYS A 145 16.10 -10.30 -1.78
CA LYS A 145 16.59 -9.16 -2.58
C LYS A 145 16.11 -7.84 -1.95
N TYR A 146 14.81 -7.70 -1.74
CA TYR A 146 14.23 -6.50 -1.14
C TYR A 146 14.72 -6.26 0.31
N LYS A 147 14.79 -7.30 1.15
CA LYS A 147 15.37 -7.17 2.50
C LYS A 147 16.83 -6.67 2.48
N ASN A 148 17.62 -7.06 1.47
CA ASN A 148 19.01 -6.62 1.35
C ASN A 148 19.15 -5.21 0.78
N GLU A 149 18.30 -4.82 -0.17
CA GLU A 149 18.25 -3.45 -0.70
C GLU A 149 17.90 -2.46 0.41
N MET A 150 16.94 -2.79 1.28
CA MET A 150 16.59 -1.95 2.43
C MET A 150 17.71 -1.84 3.46
N LYS A 151 18.49 -2.92 3.68
CA LYS A 151 19.68 -2.84 4.55
C LYS A 151 20.74 -1.88 4.00
N LYS A 152 20.81 -1.70 2.68
CA LYS A 152 21.72 -0.75 2.05
C LYS A 152 21.20 0.68 2.15
N GLU A 153 19.91 0.91 1.90
CA GLU A 153 19.28 2.23 2.07
C GLU A 153 19.37 2.72 3.52
N ASN A 154 18.99 1.90 4.49
CA ASN A 154 19.07 2.27 5.91
C ASN A 154 20.52 2.44 6.40
N ALA A 155 21.51 1.88 5.69
CA ALA A 155 22.92 2.13 5.96
C ALA A 155 23.40 3.44 5.35
N PHE A 156 22.79 3.89 4.24
CA PHE A 156 23.09 5.17 3.60
C PHE A 156 22.48 6.34 4.37
N GLU A 157 21.21 6.23 4.79
CA GLU A 157 20.53 7.24 5.62
C GLU A 157 21.27 7.51 6.94
N LYS A 158 21.81 6.45 7.58
CA LYS A 158 22.62 6.58 8.80
C LYS A 158 23.97 7.28 8.59
N ILE A 159 24.52 7.24 7.38
CA ILE A 159 25.78 7.92 7.07
C ILE A 159 25.52 9.41 6.87
N GLU A 160 24.38 9.79 6.30
CA GLU A 160 23.98 11.20 6.13
C GLU A 160 23.62 11.87 7.46
N GLU A 161 22.92 11.19 8.39
CA GLU A 161 22.62 11.70 9.74
C GLU A 161 23.86 11.83 10.66
N SER A 162 24.98 11.19 10.31
CA SER A 162 26.24 11.26 11.09
C SER A 162 27.20 12.34 10.59
N ALA A 163 26.81 13.08 9.55
CA ALA A 163 27.64 14.10 8.89
C ALA A 163 27.22 15.55 9.22
N GLU A 164 26.25 15.75 10.12
CA GLU A 164 25.86 17.05 10.70
C GLU A 164 26.28 17.18 12.18
#